data_AF-A0A370GJM7-F1
#
_entry.id   AF-A0A370GJM7-F1
#
_cell.length_a   1.000
_cell.length_b   1.000
_cell.length_c   1.000
_cell.angle_alpha   90.00
_cell.angle_beta   90.00
_cell.angle_gamma   90.00
#
_symmetry.space_group_name_H-M   'P 1'
#
loop_
_entity.id
_entity.type
_entity.pdbx_description
1 polymer ?
#
loop_
_entity_poly.entity_id
_entity_poly.type
_entity_poly.pdbx_seq_one_letter_code
_entity_poly.pdbx_strand_id
1 'polypeptide(L)'
;MVAIRYNSDANEKPATLYYATGSRYEYHDGACHISQDEKGKIGVVLVASERLTSYQAEWHEIPPNHMLLVHDDFSVLLRTIE
;
A
#
# COMPACT_ATOMS: atom_id res chain seq x y z
N MET A 1 -2.51 5.99 -10.50
CA MET A 1 -1.91 4.63 -10.62
C MET A 1 -2.95 3.59 -10.21
N VAL A 2 -2.91 2.39 -10.80
CA VAL A 2 -3.77 1.25 -10.40
C VAL A 2 -2.88 0.06 -10.05
N ALA A 3 -3.15 -0.60 -8.93
CA ALA A 3 -2.49 -1.83 -8.52
C ALA A 3 -3.50 -2.91 -8.13
N ILE A 4 -3.20 -4.16 -8.47
CA ILE A 4 -4.10 -5.30 -8.31
C ILE A 4 -3.30 -6.59 -8.21
N ARG A 5 -3.74 -7.50 -7.34
CA ARG A 5 -3.46 -8.93 -7.44
C ARG A 5 -4.78 -9.67 -7.59
N TYR A 6 -4.98 -10.27 -8.77
CA TYR A 6 -6.18 -11.03 -9.09
C TYR A 6 -5.92 -12.53 -8.98
N ASN A 7 -6.87 -13.24 -8.38
CA ASN A 7 -6.92 -14.70 -8.36
C ASN A 7 -8.31 -15.16 -8.83
N SER A 8 -8.34 -15.99 -9.87
CA SER A 8 -9.56 -16.61 -10.42
C SER A 8 -9.87 -18.00 -9.84
N ASP A 9 -8.91 -18.68 -9.22
CA ASP A 9 -9.12 -19.98 -8.58
C ASP A 9 -9.54 -19.80 -7.12
N ALA A 10 -10.79 -20.16 -6.82
CA ALA A 10 -11.34 -20.07 -5.47
C ALA A 10 -10.70 -21.04 -4.47
N ASN A 11 -9.96 -22.05 -4.95
CA ASN A 11 -9.30 -23.05 -4.10
C ASN A 11 -7.86 -22.68 -3.75
N GLU A 12 -7.29 -21.69 -4.43
CA GLU A 12 -5.93 -21.23 -4.18
C GLU A 12 -5.95 -20.05 -3.19
N LYS A 13 -5.03 -20.06 -2.22
CA LYS A 13 -4.84 -18.91 -1.34
C LYS A 13 -4.27 -17.75 -2.17
N PRO A 14 -4.95 -16.59 -2.25
CA PRO A 14 -4.45 -15.46 -3.03
C PRO A 14 -3.12 -14.93 -2.47
N ALA A 15 -2.24 -14.52 -3.37
CA ALA A 15 -1.02 -13.83 -2.98
C ALA A 15 -1.34 -12.44 -2.43
N THR A 16 -0.67 -12.04 -1.33
CA THR A 16 -0.96 -10.80 -0.61
C THR A 16 -0.51 -9.55 -1.36
N LEU A 17 -1.13 -8.41 -1.11
CA LEU A 17 -0.65 -7.11 -1.55
C LEU A 17 -0.89 -6.12 -0.41
N TYR A 18 0.07 -5.25 -0.16
CA TYR A 18 0.01 -4.24 0.90
C TYR A 18 0.24 -2.86 0.31
N TYR A 19 -0.32 -1.85 0.96
CA TYR A 19 0.06 -0.47 0.73
C TYR A 19 0.34 0.27 2.05
N ALA A 20 1.13 1.32 1.98
CA ALA A 20 1.35 2.25 3.08
C ALA A 20 1.38 3.68 2.55
N THR A 21 0.91 4.63 3.35
CA THR A 21 0.86 6.06 3.00
C THR A 21 1.66 6.90 3.98
N GLY A 22 2.24 7.99 3.49
CA GLY A 22 2.88 8.98 4.35
C GLY A 22 3.20 10.25 3.58
N SER A 23 3.91 11.16 4.21
CA SER A 23 4.34 12.42 3.59
C SER A 23 5.57 12.23 2.70
N ARG A 24 6.51 11.37 3.12
CA ARG A 24 7.78 11.07 2.42
C ARG A 24 8.24 9.65 2.67
N TYR A 25 9.02 9.13 1.71
CA TYR A 25 9.78 7.90 1.87
C TYR A 25 11.27 8.23 1.91
N GLU A 26 11.94 7.83 2.97
CA GLU A 26 13.30 8.25 3.29
C GLU A 26 14.15 7.04 3.66
N TYR A 27 15.43 7.05 3.30
CA TYR A 27 16.39 6.03 3.71
C TYR A 27 17.42 6.67 4.62
N HIS A 28 17.47 6.21 5.87
CA HIS A 28 18.48 6.63 6.84
C HIS A 28 18.78 5.49 7.81
N ASP A 29 19.97 5.49 8.39
CA ASP A 29 20.41 4.48 9.37
C ASP A 29 20.27 3.01 8.92
N GLY A 30 20.41 2.76 7.61
CA GLY A 30 20.33 1.41 7.05
C GLY A 30 18.91 0.89 6.86
N ALA A 31 17.88 1.70 7.10
CA ALA A 31 16.49 1.33 6.99
C ALA A 31 15.68 2.35 6.18
N CYS A 32 14.58 1.87 5.61
CA CYS A 32 13.63 2.70 4.89
C CYS A 32 12.50 3.11 5.84
N HIS A 33 12.13 4.39 5.83
CA HIS A 33 11.11 4.94 6.71
C HIS A 33 10.04 5.66 5.89
N ILE A 34 8.81 5.59 6.41
CA ILE A 34 7.68 6.39 5.91
C ILE A 34 7.39 7.43 6.97
N SER A 35 7.72 8.68 6.67
CA SER A 35 7.48 9.80 7.56
C SER A 35 6.02 10.24 7.46
N GLN A 36 5.40 10.58 8.61
CA GLN A 36 4.07 11.19 8.67
C GLN A 36 4.21 12.71 8.83
N ASP A 37 3.35 13.48 8.17
CA ASP A 37 3.23 14.92 8.43
C ASP A 37 2.27 15.12 9.61
N GLU A 38 2.54 16.10 10.49
CA GLU A 38 1.65 16.51 11.59
C GLU A 38 0.24 16.86 11.09
N LYS A 39 0.13 17.33 9.85
CA LYS A 39 -1.16 17.66 9.20
C LYS A 39 -1.80 16.49 8.45
N GLY A 40 -1.20 15.29 8.49
CA GLY A 40 -1.71 14.09 7.81
C GLY A 40 -1.67 14.18 6.29
N LYS A 41 -0.88 15.10 5.71
CA LYS A 41 -0.78 15.23 4.25
C LYS A 41 -0.05 14.02 3.65
N ILE A 42 -0.71 13.35 2.72
CA ILE A 42 -0.14 12.24 1.96
C ILE A 42 0.66 12.81 0.77
N GLY A 43 1.92 12.38 0.65
CA GLY A 43 2.82 12.71 -0.46
C GLY A 43 3.50 11.49 -1.07
N VAL A 44 3.33 10.31 -0.47
CA VAL A 44 3.80 9.03 -1.00
C VAL A 44 2.81 7.92 -0.71
N VAL A 45 2.68 7.00 -1.67
CA VAL A 45 1.97 5.72 -1.52
C VAL A 45 2.92 4.61 -1.96
N LEU A 46 3.26 3.71 -1.05
CA LEU A 46 4.05 2.52 -1.33
C LEU A 46 3.13 1.33 -1.52
N VAL A 47 3.42 0.50 -2.51
CA VAL A 47 2.67 -0.73 -2.80
C VAL A 47 3.66 -1.87 -2.93
N ALA A 48 3.46 -2.95 -2.18
CA ALA A 48 4.40 -4.07 -2.11
C ALA A 48 3.68 -5.41 -1.89
N SER A 49 4.31 -6.51 -2.30
CA SER A 49 3.76 -7.87 -2.11
C SER A 49 3.79 -8.33 -0.66
N GLU A 50 4.71 -7.76 0.11
CA GLU A 50 4.96 -8.01 1.53
C GLU A 50 5.32 -6.69 2.21
N ARG A 51 5.21 -6.64 3.54
CA ARG A 51 5.56 -5.45 4.32
C ARG A 51 7.07 -5.28 4.29
N LEU A 52 7.56 -4.17 3.75
CA LEU A 52 9.01 -3.94 3.63
C LEU A 52 9.67 -3.62 4.98
N THR A 53 8.90 -3.11 5.92
CA THR A 53 9.37 -2.77 7.27
C THR A 53 8.33 -3.13 8.32
N SER A 54 8.79 -3.60 9.48
CA SER A 54 7.94 -3.86 10.64
C SER A 54 7.78 -2.66 11.58
N TYR A 55 8.61 -1.62 11.41
CA TYR A 55 8.67 -0.46 12.27
C TYR A 55 8.02 0.76 11.60
N GLN A 56 7.16 1.47 12.34
CA GLN A 56 6.57 2.80 12.06
C GLN A 56 5.59 2.96 10.87
N ALA A 57 5.62 2.10 9.87
CA ALA A 57 4.67 2.20 8.75
C ALA A 57 3.35 1.47 9.05
N GLU A 58 2.23 2.18 8.95
CA GLU A 58 0.89 1.57 8.92
C GLU A 58 0.69 0.89 7.55
N TRP A 59 1.12 -0.36 7.45
CA TRP A 59 0.86 -1.20 6.29
C TRP A 59 -0.58 -1.72 6.32
N HIS A 60 -1.32 -1.46 5.25
CA HIS A 60 -2.67 -1.94 5.04
C HIS A 60 -2.65 -3.08 4.02
N GLU A 61 -3.23 -4.23 4.38
CA GLU A 61 -3.45 -5.31 3.44
C GLU A 61 -4.58 -4.95 2.48
N ILE A 62 -4.33 -5.15 1.19
CA ILE A 62 -5.34 -5.03 0.13
C ILE A 62 -6.10 -6.35 0.09
N PRO A 63 -7.44 -6.35 0.27
CA PRO A 63 -8.20 -7.58 0.22
C PRO A 63 -8.05 -8.27 -1.15
N PRO A 64 -8.14 -9.62 -1.21
CA PRO A 64 -8.10 -10.35 -2.47
C PRO A 64 -9.10 -9.81 -3.49
N ASN A 65 -8.71 -9.78 -4.77
CA ASN A 65 -9.55 -9.31 -5.86
C ASN A 65 -10.10 -7.90 -5.65
N HIS A 66 -9.32 -7.03 -5.01
CA HIS A 66 -9.57 -5.60 -4.96
C HIS A 66 -8.48 -4.84 -5.73
N MET A 67 -8.87 -3.75 -6.36
CA MET A 67 -7.97 -2.77 -6.95
C MET A 67 -7.67 -1.67 -5.93
N LEU A 68 -6.39 -1.31 -5.86
CA LEU A 68 -5.93 -0.06 -5.26
C LEU A 68 -5.88 1.01 -6.34
N LEU A 69 -6.65 2.07 -6.17
CA LEU A 69 -6.61 3.26 -7.00
C LEU A 69 -5.88 4.36 -6.25
N VAL A 70 -4.80 4.88 -6.84
CA VAL A 70 -4.06 6.03 -6.32
C VAL A 70 -4.31 7.20 -7.25
N HIS A 71 -4.97 8.24 -6.74
CA HIS A 71 -5.28 9.47 -7.47
C HIS A 71 -4.07 10.41 -7.52
N ASP A 72 -4.16 11.45 -8.34
CA ASP A 72 -3.08 12.42 -8.55
C ASP A 72 -2.73 13.23 -7.29
N ASP A 73 -3.67 13.30 -6.33
CA ASP A 73 -3.48 13.91 -5.01
C ASP A 73 -2.97 12.92 -3.94
N PHE A 74 -2.56 11.72 -4.36
CA PHE A 74 -2.16 10.59 -3.50
C PHE A 74 -3.25 10.01 -2.61
N SER A 75 -4.52 10.43 -2.78
CA SER A 75 -5.63 9.75 -2.12
C SER A 75 -5.77 8.32 -2.66
N VAL A 76 -6.19 7.42 -1.77
CA VAL A 76 -6.27 5.99 -2.03
C VAL A 76 -7.72 5.52 -1.93
N LEU A 77 -8.17 4.76 -2.93
CA LEU A 77 -9.48 4.11 -2.94
C LEU A 77 -9.32 2.62 -3.23
N LEU A 78 -9.97 1.79 -2.41
CA LEU A 78 -10.10 0.36 -2.69
C LEU A 78 -11.42 0.08 -3.40
N ARG A 79 -11.38 -0.73 -4.45
CA ARG A 79 -12.57 -1.16 -5.20
C ARG A 79 -12.53 -2.66 -5.44
N THR A 80 -13.60 -3.36 -5.10
CA THR A 80 -13.77 -4.78 -5.44
C THR A 80 -13.84 -4.98 -6.95
N ILE A 81 -13.38 -6.14 -7.40
CA ILE A 81 -13.51 -6.59 -8.78
C ILE A 81 -14.55 -7.69 -8.79
N GLU A 82 -15.66 -7.45 -9.49
CA GLU A 82 -16.70 -8.43 -9.76
C GLU A 82 -16.34 -9.30 -10.97
#